data_AF-A0A673SNG1-F1
#
_entry.id   AF-A0A673SNG1-F1
#
_cell.length_a   1.000
_cell.length_b   1.000
_cell.length_c   1.000
_cell.angle_alpha   90.00
_cell.angle_beta   90.00
_cell.angle_gamma   90.00
#
_symmetry.space_group_name_H-M   'P 1'
#
loop_
_entity.id
_entity.type
_entity.pdbx_description
1 polymer ?
#
loop_
_entity_poly.entity_id
_entity_poly.type
_entity_poly.pdbx_seq_one_letter_code
_entity_poly.pdbx_strand_id
1 'polypeptide(L)'
;MGPCRREVEDTLNRLKFLDMLSPGGIYLPNCDRKGFYKKKQCRPSKGRKRGFCWCVDKYGQPLPGFDARGKGEVHCYSTETK
;
A
#
# COMPACT_ATOMS: atom_id res chain seq x y z
N MET A 1 17.13 -0.88 7.29
CA MET A 1 15.65 -1.05 7.33
C MET A 1 15.02 0.23 6.80
N GLY A 2 14.27 0.17 5.70
CA GLY A 2 13.59 1.34 5.14
C GLY A 2 12.28 1.68 5.87
N PRO A 3 11.69 2.86 5.59
CA PRO A 3 10.51 3.37 6.29
C PRO A 3 9.27 2.48 6.14
N CYS A 4 9.04 1.92 4.94
CA CYS A 4 7.91 1.01 4.70
C CYS A 4 8.00 -0.26 5.54
N ARG A 5 9.20 -0.86 5.64
CA ARG A 5 9.38 -2.12 6.37
C ARG A 5 9.10 -1.95 7.87
N ARG A 6 9.48 -0.79 8.44
CA ARG A 6 9.13 -0.45 9.83
C ARG A 6 7.62 -0.28 10.01
N GLU A 7 6.95 0.39 9.08
CA GLU A 7 5.49 0.57 9.14
C GLU A 7 4.74 -0.76 9.00
N VAL A 8 5.20 -1.67 8.15
CA VAL A 8 4.65 -3.03 8.04
C VAL A 8 4.77 -3.77 9.37
N GLU A 9 5.93 -3.72 10.02
CA GLU A 9 6.18 -4.40 11.29
C GLU A 9 5.33 -3.82 12.44
N ASP A 10 5.20 -2.49 12.49
CA ASP A 10 4.28 -1.82 13.42
C ASP A 10 2.83 -2.22 13.16
N THR A 11 2.42 -2.21 11.90
CA THR A 11 1.07 -2.62 11.49
C THR A 11 0.82 -4.10 11.83
N LEU A 12 1.82 -4.98 11.67
CA LEU A 12 1.76 -6.39 12.05
C LEU A 12 1.66 -6.58 13.57
N ASN A 13 2.39 -5.80 14.36
CA ASN A 13 2.28 -5.86 15.82
C ASN A 13 0.92 -5.34 16.30
N ARG A 14 0.37 -4.30 15.68
CA ARG A 14 -1.01 -3.84 15.94
C ARG A 14 -2.04 -4.87 15.48
N LEU A 15 -1.78 -5.54 14.36
CA LEU A 15 -2.58 -6.65 13.85
C LEU A 15 -2.68 -7.79 14.85
N LYS A 16 -1.56 -8.19 15.48
CA LYS A 16 -1.60 -9.21 16.56
C LYS A 16 -2.57 -8.84 17.69
N PHE A 17 -2.72 -7.55 17.95
CA PHE A 17 -3.66 -7.04 18.95
C PHE A 17 -5.10 -6.93 18.41
N LEU A 18 -5.27 -6.63 17.13
CA LEU A 18 -6.57 -6.48 16.47
C LEU A 18 -7.18 -7.80 15.98
N ASP A 19 -6.38 -8.84 15.77
CA ASP A 19 -6.83 -10.20 15.39
C ASP A 19 -7.70 -10.83 16.48
N MET A 20 -7.47 -10.47 17.75
CA MET A 20 -8.36 -10.83 18.87
C MET A 20 -9.71 -10.08 18.88
N LEU A 21 -9.85 -8.97 18.14
CA LEU A 21 -11.02 -8.07 18.21
C LEU A 21 -11.79 -7.94 16.89
N SER A 22 -11.15 -8.11 15.72
CA SER A 22 -11.78 -7.98 14.40
C SER A 22 -10.83 -8.46 13.29
N PRO A 23 -11.05 -9.64 12.68
CA PRO A 23 -10.28 -10.13 11.52
C PRO A 23 -10.53 -9.36 10.21
N GLY A 24 -11.22 -8.21 10.29
CA GLY A 24 -11.73 -7.46 9.15
C GLY A 24 -10.79 -6.37 8.66
N GLY A 25 -9.84 -6.73 7.79
CA GLY A 25 -9.25 -5.84 6.79
C GLY A 25 -8.37 -4.72 7.36
N ILE A 26 -7.14 -5.09 7.72
CA ILE A 26 -6.05 -4.12 7.91
C ILE A 26 -5.26 -4.06 6.62
N TYR A 27 -4.87 -2.84 6.26
CA TYR A 27 -4.11 -2.58 5.06
C TYR A 27 -2.63 -2.71 5.38
N LEU A 28 -1.95 -3.64 4.71
CA LEU A 28 -0.50 -3.73 4.74
C LEU A 28 0.08 -2.98 3.53
N PRO A 29 0.97 -2.00 3.73
CA PRO A 29 1.65 -1.35 2.61
C PRO A 29 2.61 -2.34 1.93
N ASN A 30 2.68 -2.33 0.60
CA ASN A 30 3.67 -3.15 -0.12
C ASN A 30 5.03 -2.47 -0.06
N CYS A 31 6.01 -3.19 0.47
CA CYS A 31 7.39 -2.74 0.51
C CYS A 31 8.25 -3.43 -0.56
N ASP A 32 9.27 -2.72 -1.02
CA ASP A 32 10.32 -3.23 -1.88
C ASP A 32 11.39 -3.99 -1.07
N ARG A 33 12.28 -4.75 -1.74
CA ARG A 33 13.38 -5.50 -1.08
C ARG A 33 14.32 -4.58 -0.29
N LYS A 34 14.43 -3.31 -0.69
CA LYS A 34 15.19 -2.28 0.02
C LYS A 34 14.48 -1.72 1.27
N GLY A 35 13.20 -2.06 1.48
CA GLY A 35 12.38 -1.59 2.60
C GLY A 35 11.68 -0.24 2.38
N PHE A 36 11.63 0.25 1.15
CA PHE A 36 10.87 1.44 0.73
C PHE A 36 9.48 1.05 0.23
N TYR A 37 8.58 2.02 0.07
CA TYR A 37 7.23 1.75 -0.46
C TYR A 37 7.31 1.38 -1.94
N LYS A 38 6.57 0.35 -2.35
CA LYS A 38 6.40 0.04 -3.77
C LYS A 38 5.57 1.11 -4.43
N LYS A 39 5.89 1.40 -5.69
CA LYS A 39 5.17 2.38 -6.51
C LYS A 39 3.66 2.13 -6.58
N LYS A 40 3.22 0.87 -6.47
CA LYS A 40 1.81 0.47 -6.47
C LYS A 40 1.39 -0.02 -5.09
N GLN A 41 0.42 0.66 -4.50
CA GLN A 41 -0.20 0.31 -3.24
C GLN A 41 -1.64 -0.15 -3.47
N CYS A 42 -2.05 -1.24 -2.82
CA CYS A 42 -3.37 -1.81 -2.99
C CYS A 42 -4.03 -2.04 -1.64
N ARG A 43 -5.24 -1.50 -1.46
CA ARG A 43 -6.07 -1.82 -0.30
C ARG A 43 -6.90 -3.06 -0.57
N PRO A 44 -6.86 -4.06 0.33
CA PRO A 44 -7.77 -5.18 0.26
C PRO A 44 -9.22 -4.69 0.47
N SER A 45 -10.17 -5.40 -0.13
CA SER A 45 -11.60 -5.18 0.11
C SER A 45 -11.90 -5.38 1.60
N LYS A 46 -12.60 -4.42 2.22
CA LYS A 46 -13.02 -4.51 3.63
C LYS A 46 -14.54 -4.53 3.68
N GLY A 47 -15.12 -5.69 3.94
CA GLY A 47 -16.57 -5.90 3.94
C GLY A 47 -17.19 -5.56 2.58
N ARG A 48 -18.11 -4.58 2.56
CA ARG A 48 -18.80 -4.12 1.33
C ARG A 48 -18.01 -3.13 0.47
N LYS A 49 -16.82 -2.68 0.90
CA LYS A 49 -15.98 -1.76 0.12
C LYS A 49 -15.03 -2.54 -0.79
N ARG A 50 -15.10 -2.29 -2.10
CA ARG A 50 -14.20 -2.86 -3.09
C ARG A 50 -12.77 -2.36 -2.84
N GLY A 51 -11.82 -3.28 -2.83
CA GLY A 51 -10.40 -2.96 -2.79
C GLY A 51 -10.01 -2.11 -3.99
N PHE A 52 -9.07 -1.19 -3.78
CA PHE A 52 -8.58 -0.28 -4.82
C PHE A 52 -7.07 -0.15 -4.72
N CYS A 53 -6.42 0.13 -5.84
CA CYS A 53 -4.98 0.37 -5.90
C CYS A 53 -4.69 1.81 -6.34
N TRP A 54 -3.64 2.40 -5.81
CA TRP A 54 -3.15 3.73 -6.16
C TRP A 54 -1.62 3.72 -6.29
N CYS A 55 -1.05 4.72 -6.97
CA CYS A 55 0.39 4.86 -7.06
C CYS A 55 0.94 5.78 -5.95
N VAL A 56 2.10 5.43 -5.40
CA VAL A 56 2.83 6.22 -4.40
C VAL A 56 4.30 6.36 -4.77
N ASP A 57 4.99 7.31 -4.15
CA ASP A 57 6.45 7.45 -4.21
C ASP A 57 7.15 6.49 -3.22
N LYS A 58 8.49 6.44 -3.22
CA LYS A 58 9.31 5.59 -2.33
C LYS A 58 9.10 5.87 -0.83
N TYR A 59 8.50 7.00 -0.51
CA TYR A 59 8.11 7.44 0.83
C TYR A 59 6.64 7.18 1.19
N GLY A 60 5.83 6.61 0.28
CA GLY A 60 4.41 6.30 0.52
C GLY A 60 3.45 7.45 0.19
N GLN A 61 3.95 8.58 -0.35
CA GLN A 61 3.09 9.69 -0.77
C GLN A 61 2.38 9.37 -2.08
N PRO A 62 1.06 9.58 -2.19
CA PRO A 62 0.32 9.36 -3.43
C PRO A 62 0.80 10.29 -4.54
N LEU A 63 0.97 9.75 -5.74
CA LEU A 63 1.40 10.54 -6.89
C LEU A 63 0.21 11.35 -7.44
N PRO A 64 0.37 12.68 -7.65
CA PRO A 64 -0.68 13.51 -8.25
C PRO A 64 -0.98 13.02 -9.67
N GLY A 65 -2.25 12.74 -9.98
CA GLY A 65 -2.71 12.29 -11.29
C GLY A 65 -3.00 10.78 -11.41
N PHE A 66 -2.53 9.95 -10.48
CA PHE A 66 -2.86 8.51 -10.43
C PHE A 66 -4.04 8.26 -9.48
N ASP A 67 -5.20 8.79 -9.85
CA ASP A 67 -6.43 8.63 -9.07
C ASP A 67 -6.96 7.19 -9.22
N ALA A 68 -7.15 6.49 -8.10
CA ALA A 68 -7.39 5.04 -7.98
C ALA A 68 -8.68 4.50 -8.64
N ARG A 69 -9.39 5.37 -9.38
CA ARG A 69 -10.67 5.09 -10.04
C ARG A 69 -10.52 4.76 -11.53
N GLY A 70 -9.30 4.88 -12.08
CA GLY A 70 -8.98 4.49 -13.46
C GLY A 70 -8.93 2.98 -13.64
N LYS A 71 -9.80 2.44 -14.49
CA LYS A 71 -9.86 1.04 -14.90
C LYS A 71 -8.51 0.53 -15.42
N GLY A 72 -8.20 -0.72 -15.07
CA GLY A 72 -7.33 -1.59 -15.86
C GLY A 72 -5.86 -1.23 -15.77
N GLU A 73 -5.10 -2.06 -15.06
CA GLU A 73 -3.64 -2.01 -15.03
C GLU A 73 -3.08 -0.63 -14.68
N VAL A 74 -2.96 -0.34 -13.38
CA VAL A 74 -2.21 0.82 -12.92
C VAL A 74 -0.74 0.60 -13.29
N HIS A 75 -0.38 0.98 -14.52
CA HIS A 75 0.96 1.14 -15.01
C HIS A 75 1.53 2.32 -14.21
N CYS A 76 1.96 2.07 -12.97
CA CYS A 76 2.83 2.98 -12.22
C CYS A 76 4.23 2.97 -12.89
N TYR A 77 4.27 3.23 -14.19
CA TYR A 77 5.50 3.43 -14.93
C TYR A 77 6.02 4.77 -14.43
N SER A 78 7.17 4.70 -13.78
CA SER A 78 8.02 5.86 -13.79
C SER A 78 8.22 6.22 -15.26
N THR A 79 7.92 7.46 -15.60
CA THR A 79 8.89 8.21 -16.38
C THR A 79 10.20 8.18 -15.57
N GLU A 80 10.96 7.09 -15.71
CA GLU A 80 12.40 7.16 -15.58
C GLU A 80 12.83 7.96 -16.80
N THR A 81 12.79 9.28 -16.66
CA THR A 81 13.57 10.15 -17.53
C THR A 81 15.02 9.84 -17.22
N LYS A 82 15.61 8.92 -17.99
CA LYS A 82 16.95 9.12 -18.57
C LYS A 82 17.19 8.14 -19.72
#